data_AF-A0A321LXT9-F1
#
_entry.id   AF-A0A321LXT9-F1
#
_cell.length_a   1.000
_cell.length_b   1.000
_cell.length_c   1.000
_cell.angle_alpha   90.00
_cell.angle_beta   90.00
_cell.angle_gamma   90.00
#
_symmetry.space_group_name_H-M   'P 1'
#
loop_
_entity.id
_entity.type
_entity.pdbx_description
1 polymer ?
#
loop_
_entity_poly.entity_id
_entity_poly.type
_entity_poly.pdbx_seq_one_letter_code
_entity_poly.pdbx_strand_id
1 'polypeptide(L)'
;MHIAPFNPKQFRSACSRFPTGITITTVIGVDGKPYGITFSSFTSVSLNPPLVLVCIDQITNNKAFLDWPILWRKYPERTPAGTFCVLLE
;
A
#
# COMPACT_ATOMS: atom_id res chain seq x y z
N MET A 1 4.27 -25.02 25.93
CA MET A 1 3.30 -24.40 25.01
C MET A 1 3.78 -24.67 23.60
N HIS A 2 3.16 -25.63 22.90
CA HIS A 2 3.56 -26.01 21.54
C HIS A 2 2.79 -25.11 20.57
N ILE A 3 3.48 -24.21 19.88
CA ILE A 3 2.87 -23.33 18.89
C ILE A 3 2.56 -24.21 17.68
N ALA A 4 1.28 -24.39 17.36
CA ALA A 4 0.89 -25.10 16.15
C ALA A 4 1.52 -24.41 14.92
N PRO A 5 2.00 -25.16 13.92
CA PRO A 5 2.63 -24.56 12.74
C PRO A 5 1.66 -23.60 12.04
N PHE A 6 2.12 -22.36 11.82
CA PHE A 6 1.35 -21.33 11.13
C PHE A 6 1.08 -21.76 9.69
N ASN A 7 -0.20 -21.83 9.29
CA ASN A 7 -0.60 -22.16 7.93
C ASN A 7 -1.05 -20.88 7.19
N PRO A 8 -0.25 -20.35 6.24
CA PRO A 8 -0.59 -19.12 5.52
C PRO A 8 -1.93 -19.18 4.78
N LYS A 9 -2.36 -20.36 4.31
CA LYS A 9 -3.65 -20.51 3.62
C LYS A 9 -4.82 -20.34 4.58
N GLN A 10 -4.72 -20.86 5.80
CA GLN A 10 -5.75 -20.70 6.83
C GLN A 10 -5.84 -19.24 7.27
N PHE A 11 -4.70 -18.56 7.46
CA PHE A 11 -4.68 -17.13 7.76
C PHE A 11 -5.34 -16.30 6.65
N ARG A 12 -4.94 -16.52 5.38
CA ARG A 12 -5.56 -15.82 4.23
C ARG A 12 -7.07 -16.06 4.15
N SER A 13 -7.52 -17.28 4.41
CA SER A 13 -8.94 -17.64 4.42
C SER A 13 -9.70 -16.98 5.57
N ALA A 14 -9.05 -16.79 6.73
CA ALA A 14 -9.62 -16.04 7.83
C ALA A 14 -9.77 -14.56 7.47
N CYS A 15 -8.72 -13.94 6.89
CA CYS A 15 -8.74 -12.54 6.49
C CYS A 15 -9.77 -12.24 5.39
N SER A 16 -9.98 -13.17 4.43
CA SER A 16 -10.96 -12.98 3.35
C SER A 16 -12.42 -12.91 3.82
N ARG A 17 -12.70 -13.24 5.09
CA ARG A 17 -14.03 -13.12 5.68
C ARG A 17 -14.39 -11.68 6.04
N PHE A 18 -13.42 -10.76 6.05
CA PHE A 18 -13.66 -9.33 6.21
C PHE A 18 -13.75 -8.67 4.84
N PRO A 19 -14.97 -8.33 4.34
CA PRO A 19 -15.12 -7.75 3.02
C PRO A 19 -14.51 -6.34 2.96
N THR A 20 -13.79 -6.04 1.88
CA THR A 20 -13.20 -4.72 1.63
C THR A 20 -13.55 -4.24 0.22
N GLY A 21 -13.45 -2.93 0.01
CA GLY A 21 -13.43 -2.37 -1.34
C GLY A 21 -12.14 -2.73 -2.07
N ILE A 22 -12.15 -2.57 -3.40
CA ILE A 22 -10.94 -2.67 -4.22
C ILE A 22 -10.58 -1.28 -4.73
N THR A 23 -9.32 -0.92 -4.57
CA THR A 23 -8.77 0.35 -5.06
C THR A 23 -7.61 0.08 -6.00
N ILE A 24 -7.44 0.91 -7.03
CA ILE A 24 -6.21 0.97 -7.81
C ILE A 24 -5.46 2.22 -7.36
N THR A 25 -4.32 2.04 -6.71
CA THR A 25 -3.41 3.16 -6.42
C THR A 25 -2.50 3.36 -7.61
N THR A 26 -2.31 4.61 -8.01
CA THR A 26 -1.46 4.98 -9.13
C THR A 26 -0.35 5.92 -8.70
N VAL A 27 0.81 5.80 -9.34
CA VAL A 27 1.97 6.67 -9.14
C VAL A 27 2.62 6.96 -10.49
N ILE A 28 3.37 8.06 -10.55
CA ILE A 28 4.29 8.32 -11.66
C ILE A 28 5.68 7.89 -11.22
N GLY A 29 6.30 6.97 -11.96
CA GLY A 29 7.64 6.46 -11.66
C GLY A 29 8.73 7.50 -11.94
N VAL A 30 9.95 7.19 -11.51
CA VAL A 30 11.14 8.03 -11.78
C VAL A 30 11.42 8.22 -13.27
N ASP A 31 10.95 7.30 -14.10
CA ASP A 31 11.04 7.32 -15.57
C ASP A 31 9.93 8.15 -16.24
N GLY A 32 9.04 8.75 -15.45
CA GLY A 32 7.91 9.54 -15.93
C GLY A 32 6.71 8.74 -16.42
N LYS A 33 6.72 7.40 -16.30
CA LYS A 33 5.60 6.55 -16.73
C LYS A 33 4.58 6.34 -15.61
N PRO A 34 3.29 6.13 -15.94
CA PRO A 34 2.28 5.78 -14.96
C PRO A 34 2.37 4.30 -14.56
N TYR A 35 2.23 4.04 -13.27
CA TYR A 35 2.17 2.71 -12.68
C TYR A 35 0.92 2.58 -11.82
N GLY A 36 0.35 1.38 -11.75
CA GLY A 36 -0.81 1.07 -10.92
C GLY A 36 -0.66 -0.25 -10.17
N ILE A 37 -1.17 -0.31 -8.95
CA ILE A 37 -1.31 -1.55 -8.16
C ILE A 37 -2.73 -1.64 -7.60
N THR A 38 -3.31 -2.82 -7.69
CA THR A 38 -4.59 -3.15 -7.07
C THR A 38 -4.39 -3.48 -5.59
N PHE A 39 -5.12 -2.79 -4.72
CA PHE A 39 -5.15 -3.02 -3.27
C PHE A 39 -6.54 -3.38 -2.79
N SER A 40 -6.60 -4.36 -1.89
CA SER A 40 -7.77 -4.64 -1.05
C SER A 40 -7.54 -4.21 0.41
N SER A 41 -6.37 -3.64 0.73
CA SER A 41 -5.90 -3.24 2.07
C SER A 41 -6.11 -1.75 2.38
N PHE A 42 -6.90 -1.05 1.57
CA PHE A 42 -7.15 0.38 1.74
C PHE A 42 -7.91 0.69 3.04
N THR A 43 -7.41 1.63 3.82
CA THR A 43 -8.05 2.10 5.06
C THR A 43 -7.90 3.62 5.22
N SER A 44 -8.97 4.34 5.58
CA SER A 44 -8.85 5.74 6.01
C SER A 44 -8.39 5.80 7.47
N VAL A 45 -7.39 6.63 7.77
CA VAL A 45 -6.71 6.67 9.07
C VAL A 45 -6.98 7.96 9.84
N SER A 46 -7.04 9.11 9.15
CA SER A 46 -7.30 10.39 9.80
C SER A 46 -7.98 11.37 8.85
N LEU A 47 -8.74 12.30 9.42
CA LEU A 47 -9.38 13.41 8.70
C LEU A 47 -8.57 14.70 8.79
N ASN A 48 -7.81 14.90 9.87
CA ASN A 48 -6.95 16.06 10.07
C ASN A 48 -5.61 15.66 10.73
N PRO A 49 -4.50 15.59 9.97
CA PRO A 49 -4.44 15.72 8.51
C PRO A 49 -5.20 14.57 7.82
N PRO A 50 -5.68 14.74 6.58
CA PRO A 50 -6.34 13.66 5.84
C PRO A 50 -5.32 12.57 5.50
N LEU A 51 -5.44 11.40 6.13
CA LEU A 51 -4.54 10.25 5.98
C LEU A 51 -5.29 8.99 5.54
N VAL A 52 -4.67 8.21 4.67
CA VAL A 52 -5.09 6.84 4.35
C VAL A 52 -3.88 5.89 4.36
N LEU A 53 -4.14 4.58 4.38
CA LEU A 53 -3.14 3.51 4.44
C LEU A 53 -3.43 2.40 3.44
N VAL A 54 -2.36 1.87 2.85
CA VAL A 54 -2.33 0.64 2.05
C VAL A 54 -1.08 -0.16 2.42
N CYS A 55 -1.17 -1.49 2.38
CA CYS A 55 -0.03 -2.38 2.61
C CYS A 55 0.48 -2.95 1.30
N ILE A 56 1.79 -2.84 1.06
CA ILE A 56 2.47 -3.33 -0.16
C ILE A 56 3.43 -4.45 0.22
N ASP A 57 3.42 -5.53 -0.56
CA ASP A 57 4.39 -6.62 -0.41
C ASP A 57 5.81 -6.14 -0.80
N GLN A 58 6.80 -6.43 0.04
CA GLN A 58 8.22 -6.10 -0.21
C GLN A 58 8.77 -6.77 -1.48
N ILE A 59 8.20 -7.90 -1.91
CA ILE A 59 8.62 -8.65 -3.10
C ILE A 59 7.97 -8.10 -4.38
N THR A 60 7.20 -7.01 -4.29
CA THR A 60 6.59 -6.40 -5.47
C THR A 60 7.61 -6.04 -6.55
N ASN A 61 7.35 -6.49 -7.79
CA ASN A 61 8.17 -6.11 -8.95
C ASN A 61 7.94 -4.66 -9.40
N ASN A 62 6.97 -3.97 -8.81
CA ASN A 62 6.62 -2.60 -9.16
C ASN A 62 7.43 -1.59 -8.33
N LYS A 63 8.71 -1.46 -8.69
CA LYS A 63 9.69 -0.61 -7.99
C LYS A 63 9.27 0.86 -7.88
N ALA A 64 8.42 1.34 -8.79
CA ALA A 64 7.90 2.71 -8.74
C ALA A 64 7.19 3.02 -7.40
N PHE A 65 6.57 2.03 -6.76
CA PHE A 65 5.92 2.20 -5.45
C PHE A 65 6.90 2.13 -4.28
N LEU A 66 8.04 1.43 -4.43
CA LEU A 66 9.11 1.37 -3.44
C LEU A 66 9.98 2.63 -3.46
N ASP A 67 10.20 3.21 -4.64
CA ASP A 67 10.94 4.46 -4.83
C ASP A 67 10.09 5.70 -4.50
N TRP A 68 8.78 5.54 -4.34
CA TRP A 68 7.84 6.63 -4.11
C TRP A 68 8.16 7.53 -2.89
N PRO A 69 8.58 6.99 -1.72
CA PRO A 69 8.99 7.83 -0.58
C PRO A 69 10.17 8.77 -0.93
N ILE A 70 11.05 8.36 -1.84
CA ILE A 70 12.17 9.18 -2.33
C ILE A 70 11.63 10.29 -3.25
N LEU A 71 10.69 9.95 -4.13
CA LEU A 71 10.07 10.91 -5.04
C LEU A 71 9.30 12.01 -4.30
N TRP A 72 8.52 11.66 -3.26
CA TRP A 72 7.83 12.64 -2.42
C TRP A 72 8.82 13.65 -1.79
N ARG A 73 9.95 13.16 -1.26
CA ARG A 73 10.95 14.02 -0.63
C ARG A 73 11.65 14.96 -1.62
N LYS A 74 11.71 14.56 -2.90
CA LYS A 74 12.39 15.30 -3.97
C LYS A 74 11.48 16.26 -4.74
N TYR A 75 10.19 15.93 -4.89
CA TYR A 75 9.22 16.69 -5.70
C TYR A 75 7.84 16.77 -5.02
N PRO A 76 7.72 17.46 -3.87
CA PRO A 76 6.48 17.55 -3.11
C PRO A 76 5.31 18.17 -3.90
N GLU A 77 5.59 19.01 -4.90
CA GLU A 77 4.63 19.67 -5.77
C GLU A 77 4.01 18.77 -6.85
N ARG A 78 4.66 17.64 -7.17
CA ARG A 78 4.21 16.69 -8.20
C ARG A 78 3.39 15.53 -7.64
N THR A 79 3.41 15.35 -6.33
CA THR A 79 2.61 14.35 -5.64
C THR A 79 1.27 14.96 -5.25
N PRO A 80 0.11 14.36 -5.63
CA PRO A 80 -1.19 14.86 -5.20
C PRO A 80 -1.19 15.01 -3.68
N ALA A 81 -1.49 16.22 -3.18
CA ALA A 81 -1.59 16.50 -1.76
C ALA A 81 -2.77 15.72 -1.16
N GLY A 82 -2.51 14.49 -0.77
CA GLY A 82 -3.38 13.60 -0.02
C GLY A 82 -2.45 12.60 0.63
N THR A 83 -2.53 12.45 1.94
CA THR A 83 -1.49 11.77 2.70
C THR A 83 -1.69 10.26 2.63
N PHE A 84 -0.64 9.51 2.26
CA PHE A 84 -0.68 8.05 2.19
C PHE A 84 0.46 7.47 3.04
N CYS A 85 0.13 6.87 4.18
CA CYS A 85 1.08 6.05 4.93
C CYS A 85 1.07 4.65 4.33
N VAL A 86 2.07 4.35 3.50
CA VAL A 86 2.41 2.96 3.16
C VAL A 86 3.20 2.40 4.34
N LEU A 87 2.60 1.49 5.12
CA LEU A 87 3.40 0.64 6.01
C LEU A 87 3.96 -0.50 5.15
N LEU A 88 5.28 -0.48 4.95
CA LEU A 88 6.03 -1.67 4.58
C LEU A 88 6.27 -2.43 5.89
N GLU A 89 5.51 -3.49 6.13
CA GLU A 89 5.95 -4.53 7.09
C GLU A 89 6.96 -5.45 6.41
#